data_AF-I4C8J1-F1
#
_entry.id   AF-I4C8J1-F1
#
_cell.length_a   1.000
_cell.length_b   1.000
_cell.length_c   1.000
_cell.angle_alpha   90.00
_cell.angle_beta   90.00
_cell.angle_gamma   90.00
#
_symmetry.space_group_name_H-M   'P 1'
#
loop_
_entity.id
_entity.type
_entity.pdbx_description
1 polymer ?
#
loop_
_entity_poly.entity_id
_entity_poly.type
_entity_poly.pdbx_seq_one_letter_code
_entity_poly.pdbx_strand_id
1 'polypeptide(L)'
;MCAFEQSISMINSKIMAGEAKVYTEMELLNRMKSGEDLTSLDVDLITMAFHSSISGSAAMLLVPVAGRGTFTRAKKIWLNGVPGHPGPAPNERLGVVDTLIFADEVCDDTSEIPCGARLLVDILNNREIRVKCLSAEGDMYHNSFASETLQFARMFTYNTFIPTSRVNAGDDGPSMNAHLRTIRRGNKVLLNKVPGIVIGRGSYGSSAREALSLSAEMFGMTPLLIHDQSMSNSSPIAYSVALAIPVLDDSVLASVSTYLSKMKPEKDTRYFTESDEKLAEYLKELILKKEFHVTDSDVEVLYDSSEATMVRTP
;
A
#
# COMPACT_ATOMS: atom_id res chain seq x y z
N MET A 1 -16.95 36.78 1.60
CA MET A 1 -15.74 36.40 2.35
C MET A 1 -14.97 35.43 1.48
N CYS A 2 -13.71 35.74 1.16
CA CYS A 2 -12.86 34.82 0.41
C CYS A 2 -12.55 33.64 1.34
N ALA A 3 -12.97 32.42 0.98
CA ALA A 3 -12.66 31.23 1.75
C ALA A 3 -11.14 31.10 1.83
N PHE A 4 -10.61 30.93 3.05
CA PHE A 4 -9.18 30.72 3.27
C PHE A 4 -8.88 29.28 2.86
N GLU A 5 -8.37 29.07 1.65
CA GLU A 5 -8.06 27.74 1.13
C GLU A 5 -6.65 27.35 1.56
N GLN A 6 -6.53 26.29 2.37
CA GLN A 6 -5.24 25.83 2.86
C GLN A 6 -4.54 25.03 1.76
N SER A 7 -3.25 25.31 1.51
CA SER A 7 -2.45 24.59 0.51
C SER A 7 -1.47 23.61 1.17
N ILE A 8 -1.05 22.58 0.42
CA ILE A 8 -0.02 21.63 0.88
C ILE A 8 1.30 22.34 1.19
N SER A 9 1.66 23.38 0.43
CA SER A 9 2.82 24.22 0.71
C SER A 9 2.73 24.93 2.07
N MET A 10 1.55 25.45 2.42
CA MET A 10 1.32 26.06 3.73
C MET A 10 1.38 25.03 4.86
N ILE A 11 0.78 23.86 4.68
CA ILE A 11 0.86 22.75 5.64
C ILE A 11 2.31 22.34 5.89
N ASN A 12 3.10 22.16 4.83
CA ASN A 12 4.52 21.85 4.96
C ASN A 12 5.30 22.96 5.67
N SER A 13 4.96 24.24 5.43
CA SER A 13 5.57 25.36 6.15
C SER A 13 5.27 25.30 7.65
N LYS A 14 4.03 24.99 8.04
CA LYS A 14 3.64 24.78 9.44
C LYS A 14 4.38 23.58 10.06
N ILE A 15 4.55 22.47 9.33
CA ILE A 15 5.34 21.31 9.79
C ILE A 15 6.78 21.74 10.09
N MET A 16 7.40 22.49 9.18
CA MET A 16 8.78 22.95 9.35
C MET A 16 8.94 23.92 10.53
N ALA A 17 7.93 24.76 10.79
CA ALA A 17 7.88 25.66 11.93
C ALA A 17 7.56 24.96 13.26
N GLY A 18 7.03 23.73 13.23
CA GLY A 18 6.55 23.03 14.43
C GLY A 18 5.16 23.51 14.90
N GLU A 19 4.40 24.12 14.00
CA GLU A 19 3.10 24.74 14.28
C GLU A 19 1.92 23.93 13.72
N ALA A 20 2.20 22.86 12.96
CA ALA A 20 1.18 22.05 12.32
C ALA A 20 0.32 21.28 13.34
N LYS A 21 -1.00 21.39 13.19
CA LYS A 21 -2.02 20.66 13.95
C LYS A 21 -2.28 19.31 13.29
N VAL A 22 -1.49 18.30 13.67
CA VAL A 22 -1.59 16.93 13.13
C VAL A 22 -2.32 16.04 14.14
N TYR A 23 -3.38 15.36 13.69
CA TYR A 23 -4.12 14.40 14.51
C TYR A 23 -4.14 13.02 13.85
N THR A 24 -4.14 11.97 14.65
CA THR A 24 -4.58 10.66 14.15
C THR A 24 -6.09 10.63 13.95
N GLU A 25 -6.57 9.69 13.16
CA GLU A 25 -8.01 9.43 13.02
C GLU A 25 -8.71 9.21 14.36
N MET A 26 -8.03 8.57 15.33
CA MET A 26 -8.60 8.29 16.64
C MET A 26 -8.62 9.54 17.54
N GLU A 27 -7.58 10.38 17.47
CA GLU A 27 -7.58 11.68 18.16
C GLU A 27 -8.69 12.59 17.64
N LEU A 28 -8.89 12.64 16.32
CA LEU A 28 -9.96 13.40 15.70
C LEU A 28 -11.34 12.87 16.15
N LEU A 29 -11.54 11.55 16.10
CA LEU A 29 -12.79 10.93 16.54
C LEU A 29 -13.11 11.22 18.01
N ASN A 30 -12.10 11.22 18.89
CA ASN A 30 -12.28 11.53 20.30
C ASN A 30 -12.70 12.98 20.54
N ARG A 31 -12.08 13.95 19.85
CA ARG A 31 -12.45 15.37 19.91
C ARG A 31 -13.88 15.61 19.42
N MET A 32 -14.28 14.92 18.35
CA MET A 32 -15.66 14.98 17.85
C MET A 32 -16.65 14.41 18.89
N LYS A 33 -16.30 13.29 19.54
CA LYS A 33 -17.14 12.68 20.60
C LYS A 33 -17.26 13.54 21.85
N SER A 34 -16.26 14.37 22.17
CA SER A 34 -16.34 15.35 23.26
C SER A 34 -17.13 16.61 22.89
N GLY A 35 -17.63 16.72 21.66
CA GLY A 35 -18.43 17.84 21.20
C GLY A 35 -17.62 19.08 20.80
N GLU A 36 -16.34 18.93 20.46
CA GLU A 36 -15.55 20.01 19.88
C GLU A 36 -16.08 20.36 18.48
N ASP A 37 -16.35 21.65 18.23
CA ASP A 37 -16.74 22.17 16.92
C ASP A 37 -15.47 22.53 16.12
N LEU A 38 -14.96 21.53 15.38
CA LEU A 38 -13.70 21.64 14.64
C LEU A 38 -13.95 22.18 13.24
N THR A 39 -13.10 23.12 12.82
CA THR A 39 -13.05 23.64 11.44
C THR A 39 -11.74 23.23 10.76
N SER A 40 -11.63 23.46 9.45
CA SER A 40 -10.37 23.27 8.71
C SER A 40 -9.23 24.17 9.20
N LEU A 41 -9.49 25.20 10.01
CA LEU A 41 -8.46 26.01 10.67
C LEU A 41 -7.85 25.31 11.90
N ASP A 42 -8.52 24.29 12.43
CA ASP A 42 -8.14 23.57 13.65
C ASP A 42 -7.37 22.29 13.38
N VAL A 43 -7.32 21.85 12.12
CA VAL A 43 -6.68 20.61 11.69
C VAL A 43 -5.91 20.87 10.41
N ASP A 44 -4.61 20.57 10.41
CA ASP A 44 -3.78 20.66 9.20
C ASP A 44 -3.70 19.31 8.47
N LEU A 45 -3.51 18.24 9.24
CA LEU A 45 -3.32 16.89 8.72
C LEU A 45 -4.02 15.87 9.61
N ILE A 46 -4.57 14.85 8.96
CA ILE A 46 -5.11 13.67 9.62
C ILE A 46 -4.30 12.46 9.17
N THR A 47 -3.65 11.76 10.10
CA THR A 47 -3.01 10.48 9.80
C THR A 47 -3.99 9.34 10.02
N MET A 48 -4.06 8.44 9.04
CA MET A 48 -4.89 7.23 9.10
C MET A 48 -4.05 6.03 8.70
N ALA A 49 -4.44 4.86 9.20
CA ALA A 49 -3.82 3.62 8.82
C ALA A 49 -4.86 2.52 8.66
N PHE A 50 -4.54 1.54 7.81
CA PHE A 50 -5.40 0.39 7.59
C PHE A 50 -4.62 -0.78 7.02
N HIS A 51 -5.17 -1.97 7.16
CA HIS A 51 -4.66 -3.16 6.49
C HIS A 51 -5.41 -3.43 5.19
N SER A 52 -4.69 -3.94 4.20
CA SER A 52 -5.28 -4.41 2.94
C SER A 52 -4.73 -5.78 2.57
N SER A 53 -5.56 -6.56 1.88
CA SER A 53 -5.20 -7.91 1.41
C SER A 53 -3.93 -7.87 0.56
N ILE A 54 -3.03 -8.84 0.75
CA ILE A 54 -1.85 -9.00 -0.11
C ILE A 54 -2.21 -9.40 -1.55
N SER A 55 -3.41 -9.92 -1.78
CA SER A 55 -3.86 -10.29 -3.12
C SER A 55 -3.86 -9.07 -4.05
N GLY A 56 -3.45 -9.28 -5.30
CA GLY A 56 -3.18 -8.18 -6.22
C GLY A 56 -1.92 -7.39 -5.85
N SER A 57 -0.89 -8.06 -5.34
CA SER A 57 0.45 -7.47 -5.12
C SER A 57 1.52 -8.27 -5.84
N ALA A 58 2.68 -7.66 -6.06
CA ALA A 58 3.85 -8.31 -6.62
C ALA A 58 5.15 -7.77 -6.00
N ALA A 59 6.24 -8.52 -6.14
CA ALA A 59 7.57 -8.06 -5.80
C ALA A 59 8.52 -8.22 -6.99
N MET A 60 9.34 -7.20 -7.24
CA MET A 60 10.47 -7.27 -8.17
C MET A 60 11.76 -7.34 -7.35
N LEU A 61 12.53 -8.40 -7.55
CA LEU A 61 13.77 -8.68 -6.85
C LEU A 61 14.94 -8.81 -7.82
N LEU A 62 16.14 -8.37 -7.44
CA LEU A 62 17.36 -8.73 -8.15
C LEU A 62 17.96 -9.98 -7.52
N VAL A 63 17.58 -11.15 -8.03
CA VAL A 63 17.89 -12.45 -7.39
C VAL A 63 19.29 -12.92 -7.77
N PRO A 64 20.17 -13.23 -6.80
CA PRO A 64 21.45 -13.87 -7.08
C PRO A 64 21.28 -15.34 -7.47
N VAL A 65 21.81 -15.72 -8.63
CA VAL A 65 21.67 -17.08 -9.19
C VAL A 65 23.01 -17.81 -9.29
N ALA A 66 24.05 -17.12 -9.75
CA ALA A 66 25.35 -17.72 -10.00
C ALA A 66 26.48 -16.67 -9.95
N GLY A 67 27.74 -17.10 -10.14
CA GLY A 67 28.85 -16.17 -10.34
C GLY A 67 28.74 -15.39 -11.66
N ARG A 68 29.48 -14.28 -11.76
CA ARG A 68 29.58 -13.50 -13.00
C ARG A 68 30.03 -14.37 -14.17
N GLY A 69 29.41 -14.17 -15.33
CA GLY A 69 29.75 -14.86 -16.58
C GLY A 69 29.31 -16.33 -16.67
N THR A 70 28.61 -16.85 -15.66
CA THR A 70 28.24 -18.28 -15.62
C THR A 70 27.18 -18.65 -16.66
N PHE A 71 26.18 -17.79 -16.89
CA PHE A 71 25.12 -18.05 -17.85
C PHE A 71 24.65 -16.74 -18.51
N THR A 72 23.97 -16.86 -19.66
CA THR A 72 23.64 -15.69 -20.48
C THR A 72 22.19 -15.27 -20.44
N ARG A 73 21.28 -16.20 -20.07
CA ARG A 73 19.85 -15.94 -20.03
C ARG A 73 19.11 -16.91 -19.10
N ALA A 74 18.27 -16.38 -18.24
CA ALA A 74 17.32 -17.15 -17.46
C ALA A 74 16.09 -17.48 -18.32
N LYS A 75 15.73 -18.75 -18.40
CA LYS A 75 14.50 -19.21 -19.04
C LYS A 75 13.35 -19.34 -18.04
N LYS A 76 13.64 -19.84 -16.84
CA LYS A 76 12.70 -19.97 -15.72
C LYS A 76 13.45 -19.82 -14.41
N ILE A 77 12.78 -19.29 -13.39
CA ILE A 77 13.32 -19.20 -12.04
C ILE A 77 12.24 -19.60 -11.02
N TRP A 78 12.66 -20.20 -9.92
CA TRP A 78 11.81 -20.56 -8.79
C TRP A 78 12.47 -20.18 -7.48
N LEU A 79 11.69 -19.64 -6.56
CA LEU A 79 12.11 -19.25 -5.22
C LEU A 79 11.31 -20.08 -4.20
N ASN A 80 11.98 -20.91 -3.41
CA ASN A 80 11.33 -21.91 -2.55
C ASN A 80 10.30 -22.79 -3.31
N GLY A 81 10.51 -23.01 -4.61
CA GLY A 81 9.60 -23.76 -5.48
C GLY A 81 8.46 -22.93 -6.10
N VAL A 82 8.26 -21.69 -5.65
CA VAL A 82 7.29 -20.76 -6.25
C VAL A 82 7.86 -20.21 -7.56
N PRO A 83 7.11 -20.27 -8.68
CA PRO A 83 7.58 -19.73 -9.96
C PRO A 83 7.78 -18.21 -9.86
N GLY A 84 8.91 -17.74 -10.35
CA GLY A 84 9.17 -16.33 -10.62
C GLY A 84 9.30 -16.09 -12.13
N HIS A 85 9.08 -14.85 -12.54
CA HIS A 85 9.13 -14.43 -13.93
C HIS A 85 10.42 -13.66 -14.19
N PRO A 86 11.38 -14.23 -14.95
CA PRO A 86 12.60 -13.52 -15.32
C PRO A 86 12.29 -12.24 -16.10
N GLY A 87 12.91 -11.15 -15.69
CA GLY A 87 12.81 -9.85 -16.34
C GLY A 87 13.52 -9.82 -17.71
N PRO A 88 13.23 -8.81 -18.54
CA PRO A 88 13.78 -8.72 -19.89
C PRO A 88 15.23 -8.23 -19.94
N ALA A 89 15.74 -7.64 -18.86
CA ALA A 89 17.10 -7.10 -18.83
C ALA A 89 18.14 -8.23 -18.78
N PRO A 90 19.21 -8.18 -19.60
CA PRO A 90 20.19 -9.26 -19.71
C PRO A 90 21.22 -9.24 -18.56
N ASN A 91 20.74 -9.18 -17.32
CA ASN A 91 21.56 -9.07 -16.11
C ASN A 91 22.25 -10.39 -15.72
N GLU A 92 21.96 -11.50 -16.40
CA GLU A 92 22.46 -12.84 -16.07
C GLU A 92 23.98 -12.95 -16.17
N ARG A 93 24.62 -12.15 -17.03
CA ARG A 93 26.08 -12.05 -17.09
C ARG A 93 26.68 -11.53 -15.79
N LEU A 94 25.92 -10.79 -14.99
CA LEU A 94 26.32 -10.34 -13.65
C LEU A 94 26.08 -11.40 -12.57
N GLY A 95 25.46 -12.53 -12.92
CA GLY A 95 25.13 -13.62 -12.00
C GLY A 95 23.78 -13.44 -11.29
N VAL A 96 22.99 -12.45 -11.69
CA VAL A 96 21.70 -12.09 -11.07
C VAL A 96 20.57 -12.09 -12.10
N VAL A 97 19.34 -12.27 -11.63
CA VAL A 97 18.13 -12.29 -12.46
C VAL A 97 17.10 -11.35 -11.86
N ASP A 98 16.68 -10.34 -12.63
CA ASP A 98 15.48 -9.55 -12.29
C ASP A 98 14.29 -10.51 -12.25
N THR A 99 13.58 -10.60 -11.13
CA THR A 99 12.55 -11.60 -10.93
C THR A 99 11.28 -10.93 -10.40
N LEU A 100 10.21 -10.99 -11.19
CA LEU A 100 8.87 -10.59 -10.76
C LEU A 100 8.14 -11.79 -10.15
N ILE A 101 7.51 -11.59 -9.00
CA ILE A 101 6.77 -12.61 -8.26
C ILE A 101 5.42 -12.02 -7.90
N PHE A 102 4.34 -12.73 -8.24
CA PHE A 102 2.99 -12.31 -7.84
C PHE A 102 2.62 -12.94 -6.51
N ALA A 103 1.90 -12.19 -5.67
CA ALA A 103 1.39 -12.71 -4.40
C ALA A 103 0.40 -13.86 -4.62
N ASP A 104 -0.35 -13.83 -5.72
CA ASP A 104 -1.34 -14.84 -6.07
C ASP A 104 -0.76 -16.02 -6.87
N GLU A 105 0.58 -16.15 -6.95
CA GLU A 105 1.21 -17.35 -7.54
C GLU A 105 0.70 -18.62 -6.84
N VAL A 106 0.45 -19.64 -7.65
CA VAL A 106 -0.02 -20.96 -7.21
C VAL A 106 1.10 -21.97 -7.44
N CYS A 107 1.27 -22.90 -6.52
CA CYS A 107 2.14 -24.07 -6.69
C CYS A 107 1.35 -25.33 -6.37
N ASP A 108 1.96 -26.49 -6.61
CA ASP A 108 1.42 -27.80 -6.26
C ASP A 108 1.38 -27.98 -4.73
N ASP A 109 0.45 -27.30 -4.08
CA ASP A 109 0.22 -27.28 -2.64
C ASP A 109 -1.29 -27.22 -2.37
N THR A 110 -1.73 -27.93 -1.34
CA THR A 110 -3.13 -27.98 -0.88
C THR A 110 -3.49 -26.85 0.08
N SER A 111 -2.54 -25.96 0.41
CA SER A 111 -2.79 -24.80 1.26
C SER A 111 -3.76 -23.81 0.62
N GLU A 112 -4.67 -23.28 1.43
CA GLU A 112 -5.59 -22.20 1.03
C GLU A 112 -4.89 -20.85 0.80
N ILE A 113 -3.64 -20.72 1.25
CA ILE A 113 -2.84 -19.49 1.06
C ILE A 113 -2.02 -19.62 -0.22
N PRO A 114 -2.14 -18.65 -1.16
CA PRO A 114 -1.29 -18.62 -2.35
C PRO A 114 0.19 -18.72 -2.00
N CYS A 115 0.94 -19.45 -2.82
CA CYS A 115 2.35 -19.73 -2.54
C CYS A 115 3.21 -18.49 -2.68
N GLY A 116 2.86 -17.58 -3.60
CA GLY A 116 3.46 -16.27 -3.72
C GLY A 116 3.37 -15.46 -2.43
N ALA A 117 2.18 -15.38 -1.84
CA ALA A 117 1.94 -14.62 -0.60
C ALA A 117 2.80 -15.16 0.55
N ARG A 118 2.90 -16.49 0.70
CA ARG A 118 3.78 -17.11 1.71
C ARG A 118 5.25 -16.84 1.45
N LEU A 119 5.67 -16.87 0.18
CA LEU A 119 7.05 -16.51 -0.19
C LEU A 119 7.35 -15.05 0.17
N LEU A 120 6.42 -14.12 -0.06
CA LEU A 120 6.59 -12.72 0.35
C LEU A 120 6.69 -12.58 1.87
N VAL A 121 5.92 -13.36 2.64
CA VAL A 121 6.08 -13.46 4.11
C VAL A 121 7.48 -13.95 4.45
N ASP A 122 7.97 -15.01 3.82
CA ASP A 122 9.31 -15.56 4.10
C ASP A 122 10.42 -14.53 3.80
N ILE A 123 10.32 -13.81 2.67
CA ILE A 123 11.26 -12.76 2.26
C ILE A 123 11.26 -11.63 3.30
N LEU A 124 10.10 -11.14 3.72
CA LEU A 124 9.99 -10.04 4.69
C LEU A 124 10.40 -10.44 6.11
N ASN A 125 10.40 -11.74 6.42
CA ASN A 125 10.96 -12.28 7.66
C ASN A 125 12.46 -12.59 7.57
N ASN A 126 13.14 -12.17 6.49
CA ASN A 126 14.55 -12.45 6.22
C ASN A 126 14.90 -13.95 6.34
N ARG A 127 13.96 -14.83 5.97
CA ARG A 127 14.24 -16.27 5.89
C ARG A 127 15.12 -16.55 4.68
N GLU A 128 15.92 -17.62 4.76
CA GLU A 128 16.69 -18.08 3.61
C GLU A 128 15.76 -18.56 2.49
N ILE A 129 15.95 -18.02 1.29
CA ILE A 129 15.17 -18.34 0.09
C ILE A 129 16.05 -19.15 -0.85
N ARG A 130 15.61 -20.37 -1.19
CA ARG A 130 16.29 -21.23 -2.16
C ARG A 130 15.93 -20.85 -3.57
N VAL A 131 16.94 -20.67 -4.40
CA VAL A 131 16.83 -20.31 -5.82
C VAL A 131 17.07 -21.55 -6.68
N LYS A 132 16.21 -21.74 -7.68
CA LYS A 132 16.42 -22.65 -8.80
C LYS A 132 16.24 -21.87 -10.08
N CYS A 133 17.19 -21.93 -11.00
CA CYS A 133 17.10 -21.23 -12.28
C CYS A 133 17.46 -22.17 -13.42
N LEU A 134 16.58 -22.28 -14.41
CA LEU A 134 16.84 -22.97 -15.67
C LEU A 134 17.32 -21.92 -16.68
N SER A 135 18.50 -22.09 -17.26
CA SER A 135 18.98 -21.20 -18.30
C SER A 135 18.41 -21.53 -19.68
N ALA A 136 18.62 -20.63 -20.65
CA ALA A 136 18.23 -20.87 -22.03
C ALA A 136 19.01 -22.04 -22.68
N GLU A 137 20.24 -22.27 -22.22
CA GLU A 137 21.13 -23.35 -22.64
C GLU A 137 20.71 -24.72 -22.09
N GLY A 138 19.81 -24.76 -21.11
CA GLY A 138 19.29 -25.99 -20.50
C GLY A 138 19.94 -26.36 -19.17
N ASP A 139 20.88 -25.56 -18.67
CA ASP A 139 21.56 -25.80 -17.41
C ASP A 139 20.69 -25.39 -16.21
N MET A 140 20.85 -26.13 -15.11
CA MET A 140 20.15 -25.86 -13.86
C MET A 140 21.11 -25.28 -12.82
N TYR A 141 20.78 -24.08 -12.33
CA TYR A 141 21.54 -23.38 -11.30
C TYR A 141 20.78 -23.39 -9.98
N HIS A 142 21.54 -23.50 -8.88
CA HIS A 142 21.02 -23.49 -7.51
C HIS A 142 21.81 -22.51 -6.67
N ASN A 143 21.10 -21.74 -5.85
CA ASN A 143 21.68 -20.80 -4.89
C ASN A 143 20.70 -20.57 -3.74
N SER A 144 21.09 -19.76 -2.75
CA SER A 144 20.16 -19.21 -1.77
C SER A 144 20.50 -17.76 -1.45
N PHE A 145 19.54 -17.02 -0.89
CA PHE A 145 19.75 -15.66 -0.39
C PHE A 145 18.87 -15.35 0.82
N ALA A 146 19.29 -14.38 1.62
CA ALA A 146 18.45 -13.70 2.61
C ALA A 146 18.08 -12.30 2.07
N SER A 147 16.92 -11.76 2.41
CA SER A 147 16.40 -10.55 1.78
C SER A 147 17.28 -9.32 2.02
N GLU A 148 17.98 -9.26 3.15
CA GLU A 148 18.96 -8.19 3.46
C GLU A 148 20.18 -8.17 2.53
N THR A 149 20.46 -9.27 1.82
CA THR A 149 21.59 -9.38 0.88
C THR A 149 21.23 -8.94 -0.54
N LEU A 150 19.94 -8.71 -0.82
CA LEU A 150 19.50 -8.26 -2.13
C LEU A 150 19.97 -6.83 -2.39
N GLN A 151 20.41 -6.56 -3.63
CA GLN A 151 20.75 -5.19 -4.04
C GLN A 151 19.51 -4.38 -4.46
N PHE A 152 18.40 -5.07 -4.74
CA PHE A 152 17.14 -4.46 -5.15
C PHE A 152 15.98 -5.36 -4.75
N ALA A 153 14.99 -4.77 -4.08
CA ALA A 153 13.72 -5.40 -3.74
C ALA A 153 12.62 -4.34 -3.65
N ARG A 154 11.57 -4.46 -4.47
CA ARG A 154 10.46 -3.50 -4.52
C ARG A 154 9.12 -4.23 -4.56
N MET A 155 8.21 -3.80 -3.70
CA MET A 155 6.83 -4.28 -3.66
C MET A 155 5.92 -3.32 -4.43
N PHE A 156 4.99 -3.89 -5.19
CA PHE A 156 3.90 -3.20 -5.86
C PHE A 156 2.58 -3.75 -5.35
N THR A 157 1.61 -2.89 -5.08
CA THR A 157 0.23 -3.29 -4.82
C THR A 157 -0.63 -2.71 -5.93
N TYR A 158 -1.50 -3.50 -6.51
CA TYR A 158 -2.40 -3.08 -7.59
C TYR A 158 -3.82 -2.83 -7.09
N ASN A 159 -4.17 -3.32 -5.88
CA ASN A 159 -5.52 -3.24 -5.32
C ASN A 159 -5.51 -3.00 -3.81
N THR A 160 -4.87 -1.92 -3.38
CA THR A 160 -4.97 -1.45 -2.00
C THR A 160 -6.33 -0.80 -1.79
N PHE A 161 -7.30 -1.57 -1.33
CA PHE A 161 -8.62 -1.03 -1.01
C PHE A 161 -8.55 -0.12 0.20
N ILE A 162 -9.00 1.12 0.02
CA ILE A 162 -9.24 2.04 1.14
C ILE A 162 -10.48 1.53 1.86
N PRO A 163 -10.54 1.49 3.20
CA PRO A 163 -11.69 0.99 3.96
C PRO A 163 -12.97 1.82 3.80
N THR A 164 -13.57 1.92 2.60
CA THR A 164 -14.73 2.77 2.29
C THR A 164 -16.07 2.05 2.40
N SER A 165 -16.11 0.86 3.02
CA SER A 165 -17.24 -0.11 2.92
C SER A 165 -18.58 0.32 3.55
N ARG A 166 -18.76 1.60 3.92
CA ARG A 166 -20.06 2.19 4.28
C ARG A 166 -20.33 3.58 3.69
N VAL A 167 -19.48 4.06 2.77
CA VAL A 167 -19.67 5.39 2.16
C VAL A 167 -20.50 5.29 0.87
N ASN A 168 -20.59 4.12 0.26
CA ASN A 168 -21.35 3.92 -0.98
C ASN A 168 -22.56 3.02 -0.78
N ALA A 169 -23.67 3.64 -0.40
CA ALA A 169 -25.00 3.14 -0.70
C ALA A 169 -25.88 4.35 -1.04
N GLY A 170 -25.89 4.74 -2.31
CA GLY A 170 -26.76 5.78 -2.83
C GLY A 170 -26.03 6.82 -3.65
N ASP A 171 -26.69 7.23 -4.72
CA ASP A 171 -26.25 8.10 -5.80
C ASP A 171 -26.18 9.58 -5.37
N ASP A 172 -25.59 9.89 -4.21
CA ASP A 172 -25.79 11.19 -3.54
C ASP A 172 -24.47 11.97 -3.32
N GLY A 173 -23.88 12.42 -4.44
CA GLY A 173 -23.13 13.69 -4.52
C GLY A 173 -21.62 13.72 -4.20
N PRO A 174 -20.88 14.69 -4.76
CA PRO A 174 -19.41 14.82 -4.66
C PRO A 174 -18.84 15.15 -3.27
N SER A 175 -19.66 15.42 -2.25
CA SER A 175 -19.17 15.85 -0.93
C SER A 175 -18.75 14.71 0.01
N MET A 176 -19.26 13.50 -0.17
CA MET A 176 -19.08 12.41 0.80
C MET A 176 -17.64 11.84 0.81
N ASN A 177 -16.89 11.98 -0.29
CA ASN A 177 -15.52 11.49 -0.47
C ASN A 177 -14.49 12.60 -0.72
N ALA A 178 -14.76 13.83 -0.26
CA ALA A 178 -13.88 14.98 -0.43
C ALA A 178 -12.44 14.71 0.03
N HIS A 179 -12.23 13.91 1.07
CA HIS A 179 -10.90 13.54 1.53
C HIS A 179 -10.10 12.72 0.51
N LEU A 180 -10.75 11.90 -0.32
CA LEU A 180 -10.07 11.07 -1.32
C LEU A 180 -9.46 11.90 -2.45
N ARG A 181 -9.99 13.10 -2.75
CA ARG A 181 -9.40 13.99 -3.77
C ARG A 181 -8.01 14.52 -3.39
N THR A 182 -7.68 14.41 -2.11
CA THR A 182 -6.36 14.79 -1.57
C THR A 182 -5.33 13.67 -1.70
N ILE A 183 -5.76 12.45 -2.02
CA ILE A 183 -4.90 11.32 -2.34
C ILE A 183 -4.69 11.27 -3.86
N ARG A 184 -3.52 11.71 -4.28
CA ARG A 184 -3.07 11.85 -5.66
C ARG A 184 -1.83 10.99 -5.94
N ARG A 185 -1.49 10.85 -7.21
CA ARG A 185 -0.26 10.12 -7.59
C ARG A 185 0.95 10.88 -7.07
N GLY A 186 1.97 10.17 -6.59
CA GLY A 186 3.14 10.77 -5.95
C GLY A 186 2.95 11.05 -4.46
N ASN A 187 1.73 10.93 -3.90
CA ASN A 187 1.56 11.02 -2.46
C ASN A 187 2.40 9.98 -1.74
N LYS A 188 3.19 10.44 -0.77
CA LYS A 188 3.91 9.54 0.12
C LYS A 188 2.92 8.79 1.00
N VAL A 189 3.22 7.52 1.23
CA VAL A 189 2.53 6.64 2.18
C VAL A 189 3.57 5.86 2.97
N LEU A 190 3.16 5.22 4.06
CA LEU A 190 3.92 4.09 4.59
C LEU A 190 3.26 2.81 4.09
N LEU A 191 4.03 1.92 3.48
CA LEU A 191 3.62 0.57 3.14
C LEU A 191 4.45 -0.39 4.00
N ASN A 192 3.82 -1.13 4.93
CA ASN A 192 4.53 -1.94 5.94
C ASN A 192 5.64 -1.15 6.66
N LYS A 193 5.29 0.04 7.17
CA LYS A 193 6.17 0.99 7.89
C LYS A 193 7.30 1.65 7.11
N VAL A 194 7.53 1.31 5.84
CA VAL A 194 8.54 2.00 5.03
C VAL A 194 7.91 3.01 4.08
N PRO A 195 8.63 4.10 3.73
CA PRO A 195 8.15 5.06 2.75
C PRO A 195 7.84 4.40 1.39
N GLY A 196 6.65 4.66 0.90
CA GLY A 196 6.18 4.31 -0.43
C GLY A 196 5.52 5.50 -1.10
N ILE A 197 5.01 5.27 -2.31
CA ILE A 197 4.27 6.27 -3.09
C ILE A 197 2.98 5.69 -3.65
N VAL A 198 1.96 6.53 -3.75
CA VAL A 198 0.79 6.27 -4.59
C VAL A 198 1.21 6.38 -6.04
N ILE A 199 1.11 5.32 -6.83
CA ILE A 199 1.43 5.34 -8.26
C ILE A 199 0.19 5.46 -9.15
N GLY A 200 -1.00 5.26 -8.59
CA GLY A 200 -2.24 5.38 -9.35
C GLY A 200 -3.46 4.82 -8.62
N ARG A 201 -4.54 4.67 -9.38
CA ARG A 201 -5.74 3.95 -8.98
C ARG A 201 -5.45 2.45 -8.98
N GLY A 202 -6.12 1.72 -8.11
CA GLY A 202 -6.10 0.26 -8.13
C GLY A 202 -6.87 -0.31 -9.33
N SER A 203 -6.48 -1.48 -9.82
CA SER A 203 -7.02 -2.08 -11.05
C SER A 203 -8.50 -2.52 -10.92
N TYR A 204 -8.95 -2.83 -9.71
CA TYR A 204 -10.35 -3.13 -9.36
C TYR A 204 -11.03 -1.96 -8.63
N GLY A 205 -10.44 -0.77 -8.64
CA GLY A 205 -11.05 0.43 -8.08
C GLY A 205 -12.31 0.81 -8.87
N SER A 206 -13.40 1.07 -8.17
CA SER A 206 -14.64 1.65 -8.73
C SER A 206 -15.07 2.85 -7.87
N SER A 207 -15.97 3.69 -8.37
CA SER A 207 -16.55 4.77 -7.55
C SER A 207 -17.21 4.24 -6.27
N ALA A 208 -17.70 2.99 -6.32
CA ALA A 208 -18.29 2.29 -5.19
C ALA A 208 -17.24 1.68 -4.23
N ARG A 209 -16.04 1.38 -4.70
CA ARG A 209 -14.99 0.71 -3.92
C ARG A 209 -13.62 1.21 -4.33
N GLU A 210 -13.13 2.15 -3.55
CA GLU A 210 -11.92 2.87 -3.89
C GLU A 210 -10.66 2.07 -3.58
N ALA A 211 -9.73 2.09 -4.53
CA ALA A 211 -8.49 1.33 -4.44
C ALA A 211 -7.33 2.16 -4.98
N LEU A 212 -6.17 1.98 -4.36
CA LEU A 212 -4.90 2.57 -4.76
C LEU A 212 -3.97 1.51 -5.34
N SER A 213 -3.07 1.97 -6.19
CA SER A 213 -1.89 1.24 -6.60
C SER A 213 -0.67 1.90 -5.93
N LEU A 214 0.14 1.13 -5.23
CA LEU A 214 1.27 1.61 -4.43
C LEU A 214 2.59 0.97 -4.86
N SER A 215 3.70 1.65 -4.55
CA SER A 215 5.06 1.14 -4.75
C SER A 215 5.94 1.53 -3.58
N ALA A 216 6.71 0.58 -3.03
CA ALA A 216 7.68 0.84 -1.96
C ALA A 216 8.86 -0.14 -2.02
N GLU A 217 10.01 0.28 -1.49
CA GLU A 217 11.14 -0.63 -1.28
C GLU A 217 10.80 -1.66 -0.21
N MET A 218 11.31 -2.89 -0.33
CA MET A 218 11.05 -3.92 0.67
C MET A 218 12.02 -3.86 1.85
N PHE A 219 13.15 -3.14 1.72
CA PHE A 219 14.14 -3.03 2.79
C PHE A 219 13.57 -2.25 3.98
N GLY A 220 13.61 -2.87 5.17
CA GLY A 220 13.06 -2.29 6.39
C GLY A 220 11.55 -2.44 6.57
N MET A 221 10.85 -3.09 5.62
CA MET A 221 9.43 -3.42 5.80
C MET A 221 9.25 -4.32 7.02
N THR A 222 8.21 -4.05 7.81
CA THR A 222 7.80 -5.00 8.84
C THR A 222 7.17 -6.25 8.21
N PRO A 223 7.24 -7.42 8.89
CA PRO A 223 6.52 -8.61 8.46
C PRO A 223 5.03 -8.34 8.22
N LEU A 224 4.47 -9.03 7.23
CA LEU A 224 3.05 -8.97 6.91
C LEU A 224 2.20 -9.50 8.05
N LEU A 225 1.02 -8.92 8.20
CA LEU A 225 0.04 -9.39 9.16
C LEU A 225 -0.57 -10.70 8.65
N ILE A 226 -0.62 -11.71 9.52
CA ILE A 226 -1.27 -12.99 9.25
C ILE A 226 -2.49 -13.08 10.15
N HIS A 227 -3.68 -13.00 9.57
CA HIS A 227 -4.97 -13.15 10.23
C HIS A 227 -5.39 -14.62 10.29
N ASP A 228 -6.15 -14.97 11.34
CA ASP A 228 -6.84 -16.25 11.41
C ASP A 228 -8.00 -16.29 10.39
N GLN A 229 -7.99 -17.31 9.52
CA GLN A 229 -9.02 -17.57 8.50
C GLN A 229 -10.41 -17.79 9.09
N SER A 230 -10.51 -18.16 10.38
CA SER A 230 -11.79 -18.40 11.05
C SER A 230 -12.72 -17.16 11.09
N MET A 231 -12.21 -15.98 10.77
CA MET A 231 -12.91 -14.69 10.88
C MET A 231 -13.40 -14.09 9.54
N SER A 232 -12.96 -14.56 8.35
CA SER A 232 -13.43 -13.97 7.07
C SER A 232 -13.02 -14.73 5.79
N ASN A 233 -13.80 -14.56 4.71
CA ASN A 233 -13.49 -15.03 3.34
C ASN A 233 -12.41 -14.18 2.61
N SER A 234 -11.54 -13.46 3.33
CA SER A 234 -10.46 -12.66 2.71
C SER A 234 -9.10 -13.33 2.87
N SER A 235 -8.12 -12.93 2.05
CA SER A 235 -6.75 -13.44 2.16
C SER A 235 -6.27 -13.35 3.62
N PRO A 236 -5.70 -14.43 4.19
CA PRO A 236 -5.18 -14.41 5.56
C PRO A 236 -3.98 -13.48 5.71
N ILE A 237 -3.37 -13.02 4.63
CA ILE A 237 -2.18 -12.19 4.68
C ILE A 237 -2.54 -10.77 4.24
N ALA A 238 -2.17 -9.80 5.06
CA ALA A 238 -2.39 -8.38 4.81
C ALA A 238 -1.10 -7.56 4.99
N TYR A 239 -0.98 -6.48 4.22
CA TYR A 239 -0.01 -5.42 4.45
C TYR A 239 -0.71 -4.22 5.07
N SER A 240 0.05 -3.43 5.84
CA SER A 240 -0.42 -2.19 6.46
C SER A 240 -0.11 -0.99 5.56
N VAL A 241 -1.00 -0.02 5.51
CA VAL A 241 -0.83 1.26 4.83
C VAL A 241 -1.09 2.39 5.82
N ALA A 242 -0.24 3.41 5.81
CA ALA A 242 -0.48 4.68 6.52
C ALA A 242 -0.42 5.83 5.53
N LEU A 243 -1.35 6.77 5.62
CA LEU A 243 -1.38 7.96 4.77
C LEU A 243 -1.81 9.19 5.56
N ALA A 244 -1.41 10.36 5.06
CA ALA A 244 -1.75 11.64 5.64
C ALA A 244 -2.75 12.36 4.72
N ILE A 245 -3.91 12.71 5.25
CA ILE A 245 -4.94 13.50 4.58
C ILE A 245 -4.71 14.97 4.93
N PRO A 246 -4.26 15.82 3.97
CA PRO A 246 -4.20 17.25 4.20
C PRO A 246 -5.61 17.83 4.24
N VAL A 247 -5.93 18.54 5.31
CA VAL A 247 -7.22 19.24 5.45
C VAL A 247 -7.09 20.59 4.75
N LEU A 248 -7.56 20.65 3.51
CA LEU A 248 -7.45 21.82 2.65
C LEU A 248 -8.60 22.82 2.87
N ASP A 249 -9.76 22.31 3.27
CA ASP A 249 -10.99 23.06 3.52
C ASP A 249 -11.97 22.23 4.37
N ASP A 250 -13.07 22.86 4.79
CA ASP A 250 -14.09 22.25 5.66
C ASP A 250 -14.77 21.04 5.02
N SER A 251 -14.80 20.92 3.68
CA SER A 251 -15.38 19.76 3.02
C SER A 251 -14.50 18.52 3.18
N VAL A 252 -13.17 18.67 3.19
CA VAL A 252 -12.25 17.56 3.52
C VAL A 252 -12.50 17.10 4.95
N LEU A 253 -12.51 18.03 5.91
CA LEU A 253 -12.73 17.71 7.32
C LEU A 253 -14.08 17.04 7.54
N ALA A 254 -15.17 17.60 7.00
CA ALA A 254 -16.51 17.04 7.12
C ALA A 254 -16.60 15.62 6.53
N SER A 255 -15.89 15.37 5.43
CA SER A 255 -15.84 14.06 4.78
C SER A 255 -15.09 13.03 5.64
N VAL A 256 -13.94 13.39 6.23
CA VAL A 256 -13.24 12.51 7.19
C VAL A 256 -14.08 12.29 8.45
N SER A 257 -14.69 13.34 9.01
CA SER A 257 -15.58 13.24 10.17
C SER A 257 -16.76 12.29 9.91
N THR A 258 -17.39 12.39 8.74
CA THR A 258 -18.46 11.48 8.32
C THR A 258 -17.94 10.04 8.21
N TYR A 259 -16.77 9.85 7.61
CA TYR A 259 -16.10 8.57 7.51
C TYR A 259 -15.87 7.93 8.89
N LEU A 260 -15.28 8.67 9.83
CA LEU A 260 -14.98 8.19 11.17
C LEU A 260 -16.24 7.91 12.00
N SER A 261 -17.31 8.71 11.85
CA SER A 261 -18.58 8.44 12.54
C SER A 261 -19.25 7.14 12.07
N LYS A 262 -18.98 6.72 10.83
CA LYS A 262 -19.50 5.48 10.22
C LYS A 262 -18.63 4.26 10.51
N MET A 263 -17.38 4.46 10.98
CA MET A 263 -16.58 3.37 11.53
C MET A 263 -17.29 2.82 12.77
N LYS A 264 -17.92 1.64 12.63
CA LYS A 264 -18.44 0.89 13.77
C LYS A 264 -17.30 0.02 14.30
N PRO A 265 -16.91 0.15 15.58
CA PRO A 265 -15.93 -0.75 16.21
C PRO A 265 -16.37 -2.23 16.21
N GLU A 266 -17.68 -2.51 16.05
CA GLU A 266 -18.22 -3.84 16.25
C GLU A 266 -18.77 -4.47 14.96
N LYS A 267 -18.26 -5.69 14.70
CA LYS A 267 -18.54 -6.71 13.67
C LYS A 267 -17.66 -6.75 12.42
N ASP A 268 -16.86 -5.73 12.15
CA ASP A 268 -15.91 -5.77 11.02
C ASP A 268 -14.50 -5.47 11.51
N THR A 269 -13.88 -6.45 12.17
CA THR A 269 -12.53 -6.37 12.75
C THR A 269 -11.41 -6.21 11.71
N ARG A 270 -11.75 -6.08 10.42
CA ARG A 270 -10.83 -6.01 9.29
C ARG A 270 -10.16 -4.64 9.12
N TYR A 271 -10.69 -3.57 9.72
CA TYR A 271 -10.31 -2.21 9.36
C TYR A 271 -9.84 -1.31 10.50
N PHE A 272 -10.04 -1.72 11.76
CA PHE A 272 -9.58 -0.92 12.88
C PHE A 272 -9.11 -1.82 14.03
N THR A 273 -7.79 -1.82 14.23
CA THR A 273 -7.08 -2.60 15.23
C THR A 273 -6.13 -1.71 16.00
N GLU A 274 -5.67 -2.14 17.18
CA GLU A 274 -4.59 -1.46 17.92
C GLU A 274 -3.33 -1.27 17.04
N SER A 275 -3.14 -2.13 16.04
CA SER A 275 -2.03 -2.01 15.10
C SER A 275 -2.21 -0.86 14.09
N ASP A 276 -3.44 -0.55 13.68
CA ASP A 276 -3.75 0.61 12.82
C ASP A 276 -3.51 1.90 13.60
N GLU A 277 -4.02 2.01 14.83
CA GLU A 277 -3.80 3.17 15.70
C GLU A 277 -2.31 3.47 15.90
N LYS A 278 -1.51 2.44 16.22
CA LYS A 278 -0.05 2.56 16.38
C LYS A 278 0.64 3.00 15.10
N LEU A 279 0.16 2.57 13.94
CA LEU A 279 0.74 2.93 12.65
C LEU A 279 0.38 4.37 12.25
N ALA A 280 -0.86 4.81 12.52
CA ALA A 280 -1.27 6.19 12.33
C ALA A 280 -0.49 7.15 13.23
N GLU A 281 -0.26 6.79 14.49
CA GLU A 281 0.59 7.55 15.42
C GLU A 281 2.05 7.56 14.96
N TYR A 282 2.59 6.43 14.51
CA TYR A 282 3.94 6.38 13.95
C TYR A 282 4.11 7.33 12.76
N LEU A 283 3.15 7.36 11.82
CA LEU A 283 3.19 8.32 10.72
C LEU A 283 3.15 9.78 11.23
N LYS A 284 2.29 10.07 12.21
CA LYS A 284 2.20 11.40 12.83
C LYS A 284 3.53 11.80 13.46
N GLU A 285 4.19 10.90 14.18
CA GLU A 285 5.52 11.16 14.73
C GLU A 285 6.55 11.50 13.65
N LEU A 286 6.58 10.75 12.54
CA LEU A 286 7.50 11.05 11.43
C LEU A 286 7.23 12.43 10.82
N ILE A 287 5.97 12.82 10.69
CA ILE A 287 5.59 14.15 10.19
C ILE A 287 6.09 15.24 11.16
N LEU A 288 5.82 15.09 12.45
CA LEU A 288 6.24 16.07 13.47
C LEU A 288 7.77 16.13 13.63
N LYS A 289 8.48 15.03 13.40
CA LYS A 289 9.96 14.96 13.34
C LYS A 289 10.54 15.50 12.04
N LYS A 290 9.71 15.88 11.06
CA LYS A 290 10.11 16.37 9.72
C LYS A 290 10.81 15.30 8.87
N GLU A 291 10.55 14.04 9.18
CA GLU A 291 11.06 12.86 8.47
C GLU A 291 10.08 12.38 7.38
N PHE A 292 8.83 12.88 7.42
CA PHE A 292 7.81 12.60 6.42
C PHE A 292 7.13 13.89 5.96
N HIS A 293 7.35 14.26 4.70
CA HIS A 293 6.74 15.44 4.08
C HIS A 293 5.48 15.08 3.32
N VAL A 294 4.45 15.92 3.41
CA VAL A 294 3.26 15.82 2.57
C VAL A 294 3.62 16.35 1.18
N THR A 295 3.36 15.55 0.16
CA THR A 295 3.66 15.93 -1.21
C THR A 295 2.43 16.48 -1.89
N ASP A 296 2.59 17.60 -2.57
CA ASP A 296 1.60 18.06 -3.54
C ASP A 296 1.85 17.37 -4.88
N SER A 297 0.78 17.09 -5.61
CA SER A 297 0.86 16.53 -6.95
C SER A 297 -0.31 17.02 -7.76
N ASP A 298 -0.01 17.52 -8.96
CA ASP A 298 -1.03 17.95 -9.93
C ASP A 298 -1.61 16.76 -10.71
N VAL A 299 -1.16 15.52 -10.43
CA VAL A 299 -1.60 14.33 -11.15
C VAL A 299 -2.70 13.62 -10.38
N GLU A 300 -3.94 13.94 -10.75
CA GLU A 300 -5.13 13.31 -10.19
C GLU A 300 -5.16 11.79 -10.41
N VAL A 301 -5.69 11.08 -9.42
CA VAL A 301 -6.11 9.70 -9.60
C VAL A 301 -7.48 9.76 -10.28
N LEU A 302 -7.50 9.74 -11.61
CA LEU A 302 -8.74 9.86 -12.37
C LEU A 302 -9.70 8.69 -12.05
N TYR A 303 -10.88 9.05 -11.58
CA TYR A 303 -12.04 8.19 -11.43
C TYR A 303 -12.93 8.36 -12.65
N ASP A 304 -12.68 7.57 -13.71
CA ASP A 304 -13.57 7.61 -14.86
C ASP A 304 -14.96 7.10 -14.44
N SER A 305 -15.95 7.99 -14.46
CA SER A 305 -17.37 7.69 -14.24
C SER A 305 -18.05 7.20 -15.51
N SER A 306 -17.31 7.04 -16.61
CA SER A 306 -17.80 6.59 -17.91
C SER A 306 -16.96 5.44 -18.43
N GLU A 307 -17.40 4.19 -18.18
CA GLU A 307 -17.36 3.06 -19.14
C GLU A 307 -17.72 1.72 -18.46
N ALA A 308 -19.00 1.56 -18.14
CA ALA A 308 -19.63 0.25 -18.04
C ALA A 308 -20.24 -0.11 -19.39
N THR A 309 -19.46 -0.17 -20.47
CA THR A 309 -19.95 -0.69 -21.77
C THR A 309 -18.84 -1.18 -22.71
N MET A 310 -17.85 -1.92 -22.22
CA MET A 310 -17.19 -2.88 -23.11
C MET A 310 -17.91 -4.22 -23.03
N VAL A 311 -18.92 -4.35 -23.89
CA VAL A 311 -19.44 -5.65 -24.33
C VAL A 311 -18.25 -6.44 -24.86
N ARG A 312 -17.81 -7.45 -24.11
CA ARG A 312 -16.96 -8.50 -24.64
C ARG A 312 -17.82 -9.36 -25.56
N THR A 313 -17.73 -9.13 -26.86
CA THR A 313 -18.09 -10.16 -27.84
C THR A 313 -16.96 -11.19 -27.92
N PRO A 314 -17.29 -12.46 -28.24
CA PRO A 314 -16.51 -13.64 -27.86
C PRO A 314 -15.15 -13.77 -28.55
#